data_AF-A0A920VF57-F1
#
_entry.id   AF-A0A920VF57-F1
#
_cell.length_a   1.000
_cell.length_b   1.000
_cell.length_c   1.000
_cell.angle_alpha   90.00
_cell.angle_beta   90.00
_cell.angle_gamma   90.00
#
_symmetry.space_group_name_H-M   'P 1'
#
loop_
_entity.id
_entity.type
_entity.pdbx_description
1 polymer ?
#
loop_
_entity_poly.entity_id
_entity_poly.type
_entity_poly.pdbx_seq_one_letter_code
_entity_poly.pdbx_strand_id
1 'polypeptide(L)'
;MSETEETPDGHDVGKLVRWHEGLLGGTEVYFPVCALFLASGEDRLAHDIFRSYRSVFEELGAGFHDLIIFGQHGMSTTCTALMPALGLPDLQVPSLVLICRGKKSGLYTANLPEGALANLQEGEDCSRIPWQPALETIRQSVVTGSELILDGLQGLNRADFPRDTLVDIIGEVRRLVESV
;
A
#
# COMPACT_ATOMS: atom_id res chain seq x y z
N MET A 1 -16.76 2.07 32.52
CA MET A 1 -15.46 2.03 31.82
C MET A 1 -15.81 2.24 30.37
N SER A 2 -15.54 3.44 29.85
CA SER A 2 -15.86 3.77 28.47
C SER A 2 -14.81 3.10 27.59
N GLU A 3 -15.21 2.11 26.80
CA GLU A 3 -14.44 1.69 25.63
C GLU A 3 -14.37 2.94 24.73
N THR A 4 -13.19 3.57 24.66
CA THR A 4 -12.92 4.54 23.59
C THR A 4 -12.99 3.75 22.30
N GLU A 5 -14.12 3.86 21.58
CA GLU A 5 -14.19 3.45 20.18
C GLU A 5 -13.05 4.16 19.46
N GLU A 6 -12.06 3.38 19.05
CA GLU A 6 -10.93 3.87 18.26
C GLU A 6 -11.51 4.36 16.94
N THR A 7 -11.48 5.68 16.71
CA THR A 7 -12.01 6.24 15.47
C THR A 7 -11.15 5.78 14.29
N PRO A 8 -11.71 5.68 13.07
CA PRO A 8 -10.94 5.31 11.88
C PRO A 8 -9.70 6.21 11.69
N ASP A 9 -9.83 7.49 12.06
CA ASP A 9 -8.73 8.44 12.05
C ASP A 9 -7.65 8.09 13.08
N GLY A 10 -7.98 7.81 14.34
CA GLY A 10 -6.98 7.54 15.38
C GLY A 10 -6.07 6.35 15.03
N HIS A 11 -6.66 5.28 14.52
CA HIS A 11 -5.92 4.09 14.10
C HIS A 11 -5.01 4.36 12.89
N ASP A 12 -5.52 5.06 11.87
CA ASP A 12 -4.75 5.36 10.67
C ASP A 12 -3.68 6.44 10.92
N VAL A 13 -3.92 7.44 11.78
CA VAL A 13 -2.88 8.40 12.21
C VAL A 13 -1.75 7.68 12.92
N GLY A 14 -2.05 6.76 13.85
CA GLY A 14 -1.02 5.98 14.55
C GLY A 14 -0.14 5.18 13.58
N LYS A 15 -0.74 4.60 12.54
CA LYS A 15 0.00 3.92 11.47
C LYS A 15 0.81 4.88 10.61
N LEU A 16 0.26 6.04 10.26
CA LEU A 16 0.95 7.06 9.47
C LEU A 16 2.22 7.56 10.18
N VAL A 17 2.12 7.81 11.49
CA VAL A 17 3.26 8.17 12.35
C VAL A 17 4.32 7.07 12.31
N ARG A 18 3.94 5.82 12.56
CA ARG A 18 4.86 4.67 12.53
C ARG A 18 5.46 4.43 11.15
N TRP A 19 4.72 4.70 10.08
CA TRP A 19 5.22 4.58 8.71
C TRP A 19 6.28 5.64 8.43
N HIS A 20 6.01 6.90 8.76
CA HIS A 20 6.99 7.99 8.63
C HIS A 20 8.27 7.71 9.42
N GLU A 21 8.14 7.26 10.68
CA GLU A 21 9.27 6.91 11.54
C GLU A 21 10.07 5.73 10.98
N GLY A 22 9.40 4.70 10.44
CA GLY A 22 10.06 3.57 9.81
C GLY A 22 10.82 3.96 8.53
N LEU A 23 10.26 4.88 7.72
CA LEU A 23 10.93 5.42 6.53
C LEU A 23 12.17 6.27 6.89
N LEU A 24 12.09 7.07 7.96
CA LEU A 24 13.22 7.85 8.48
C LEU A 24 14.30 6.97 9.10
N GLY A 25 13.88 5.90 9.78
CA GLY A 25 14.76 5.02 10.54
C GLY A 25 15.76 4.26 9.68
N GLY A 26 15.45 4.05 8.39
CA GLY A 26 16.28 3.33 7.44
C GLY A 26 16.57 1.88 7.88
N THR A 27 16.09 0.88 7.17
CA THR A 27 16.51 -0.50 7.46
C THR A 27 17.94 -0.75 6.98
N GLU A 28 18.68 -1.58 7.72
CA GLU A 28 19.96 -2.14 7.24
C GLU A 28 19.75 -2.96 5.95
N VAL A 29 18.54 -3.50 5.76
CA VAL A 29 18.12 -4.25 4.57
C VAL A 29 17.25 -3.36 3.68
N TYR A 30 17.79 -2.93 2.55
CA TYR A 30 17.03 -2.18 1.56
C TYR A 30 15.98 -3.07 0.90
N PHE A 31 14.70 -2.84 1.19
CA PHE A 31 13.60 -3.50 0.49
C PHE A 31 13.22 -2.70 -0.78
N PRO A 32 13.05 -3.34 -1.95
CA PRO A 32 12.95 -2.65 -3.24
C PRO A 32 11.60 -1.95 -3.49
N VAL A 33 10.61 -2.14 -2.61
CA VAL A 33 9.26 -1.62 -2.81
C VAL A 33 8.59 -1.29 -1.48
N CYS A 34 7.79 -0.22 -1.46
CA CYS A 34 6.78 -0.02 -0.44
C CYS A 34 5.42 -0.37 -1.02
N ALA A 35 4.73 -1.36 -0.47
CA ALA A 35 3.37 -1.70 -0.82
C ALA A 35 2.39 -0.99 0.12
N LEU A 36 1.43 -0.28 -0.47
CA LEU A 36 0.37 0.44 0.23
C LEU A 36 -0.98 -0.09 -0.25
N PHE A 37 -1.78 -0.53 0.70
CA PHE A 37 -3.18 -0.91 0.47
C PHE A 37 -4.09 0.19 1.01
N LEU A 38 -5.01 0.64 0.17
CA LEU A 38 -6.12 1.48 0.58
C LEU A 38 -7.38 0.63 0.45
N ALA A 39 -8.05 0.34 1.56
CA ALA A 39 -9.21 -0.56 1.57
C ALA A 39 -10.12 -0.22 2.75
N SER A 40 -11.43 -0.39 2.60
CA SER A 40 -12.40 -0.30 3.69
C SER A 40 -12.39 -1.58 4.55
N GLY A 41 -13.07 -1.54 5.70
CA GLY A 41 -13.27 -2.74 6.54
C GLY A 41 -14.07 -3.86 5.87
N GLU A 42 -14.89 -3.52 4.87
CA GLU A 42 -15.75 -4.49 4.16
C GLU A 42 -15.04 -5.19 2.99
N ASP A 43 -13.88 -4.68 2.56
CA ASP A 43 -13.13 -5.17 1.39
C ASP A 43 -12.31 -6.43 1.70
N ARG A 44 -12.99 -7.50 2.13
CA ARG A 44 -12.34 -8.72 2.61
C ARG A 44 -11.28 -9.26 1.65
N LEU A 45 -11.51 -9.19 0.34
CA LEU A 45 -10.53 -9.67 -0.63
C LEU A 45 -9.25 -8.81 -0.63
N ALA A 46 -9.34 -7.48 -0.50
CA ALA A 46 -8.17 -6.62 -0.36
C ALA A 46 -7.39 -6.94 0.92
N HIS A 47 -8.09 -7.25 2.03
CA HIS A 47 -7.44 -7.69 3.28
C HIS A 47 -6.79 -9.07 3.13
N ASP A 48 -7.38 -9.99 2.37
CA ASP A 48 -6.81 -11.31 2.10
C ASP A 48 -5.51 -11.18 1.29
N ILE A 49 -5.53 -10.34 0.24
CA ILE A 49 -4.35 -10.03 -0.58
C ILE A 49 -3.27 -9.36 0.28
N PHE A 50 -3.64 -8.40 1.13
CA PHE A 50 -2.71 -7.78 2.07
C PHE A 50 -2.04 -8.82 2.98
N ARG A 51 -2.80 -9.81 3.49
CA ARG A 51 -2.23 -10.88 4.31
C ARG A 51 -1.25 -11.75 3.52
N SER A 52 -1.53 -12.04 2.25
CA SER A 52 -0.58 -12.75 1.38
C SER A 52 0.70 -11.95 1.16
N TYR A 53 0.60 -10.64 0.90
CA TYR A 53 1.76 -9.76 0.81
C TYR A 53 2.56 -9.78 2.11
N ARG A 54 1.88 -9.66 3.25
CA ARG A 54 2.52 -9.64 4.58
C ARG A 54 3.33 -10.90 4.84
N SER A 55 2.76 -12.08 4.59
CA SER A 55 3.49 -13.34 4.80
C SER A 55 4.77 -13.40 3.97
N VAL A 56 4.70 -13.02 2.68
CA VAL A 56 5.89 -13.01 1.80
C VAL A 56 6.90 -11.93 2.23
N PHE A 57 6.43 -10.74 2.60
CA PHE A 57 7.30 -9.64 3.02
C PHE A 57 8.04 -9.98 4.32
N GLU A 58 7.36 -10.58 5.30
CA GLU A 58 7.98 -11.07 6.54
C GLU A 58 9.03 -12.16 6.27
N GLU A 59 8.73 -13.12 5.38
CA GLU A 59 9.70 -14.16 4.96
C GLU A 59 10.97 -13.56 4.31
N LEU A 60 10.82 -12.44 3.60
CA LEU A 60 11.90 -11.73 2.93
C LEU A 60 12.62 -10.71 3.82
N GLY A 61 12.23 -10.58 5.09
CA GLY A 61 12.84 -9.67 6.05
C GLY A 61 12.42 -8.19 5.89
N ALA A 62 11.29 -7.92 5.25
CA ALA A 62 10.74 -6.57 5.12
C ALA A 62 10.29 -6.01 6.47
N GLY A 63 10.42 -4.70 6.65
CA GLY A 63 9.95 -4.00 7.83
C GLY A 63 8.49 -3.57 7.71
N PHE A 64 7.92 -3.05 8.81
CA PHE A 64 6.57 -2.48 8.79
C PHE A 64 6.42 -1.44 7.68
N HIS A 65 7.37 -0.51 7.52
CA HIS A 65 7.34 0.57 6.53
C HIS A 65 7.42 0.13 5.06
N ASP A 66 7.56 -1.17 4.79
CA ASP A 66 7.53 -1.73 3.45
C ASP A 66 6.14 -2.23 3.05
N LEU A 67 5.22 -2.44 4.00
CA LEU A 67 3.86 -2.90 3.74
C LEU A 67 2.84 -2.30 4.70
N ILE A 68 2.01 -1.37 4.19
CA ILE A 68 1.00 -0.64 4.97
C ILE A 68 -0.39 -0.90 4.39
N ILE A 69 -1.40 -0.89 5.27
CA ILE A 69 -2.81 -0.79 4.90
C ILE A 69 -3.49 0.32 5.70
N PHE A 70 -4.25 1.19 5.02
CA PHE A 70 -5.13 2.20 5.63
C PHE A 70 -6.59 1.99 5.24
N GLY A 71 -7.50 2.58 6.01
CA GLY A 71 -8.94 2.55 5.76
C GLY A 71 -9.66 1.34 6.37
N GLN A 72 -8.97 0.50 7.15
CA GLN A 72 -9.51 -0.75 7.68
C GLN A 72 -10.78 -0.58 8.55
N HIS A 73 -11.03 0.64 9.04
CA HIS A 73 -12.20 0.99 9.84
C HIS A 73 -13.12 2.00 9.14
N GLY A 74 -12.90 2.29 7.85
CA GLY A 74 -13.60 3.31 7.07
C GLY A 74 -12.63 4.35 6.48
N MET A 75 -13.12 5.21 5.59
CA MET A 75 -12.31 6.26 4.96
C MET A 75 -11.83 7.26 6.01
N SER A 76 -10.52 7.27 6.29
CA SER A 76 -9.89 8.22 7.20
C SER A 76 -9.43 9.49 6.47
N THR A 77 -9.21 10.54 7.25
CA THR A 77 -8.50 11.76 6.83
C THR A 77 -7.12 11.44 6.27
N THR A 78 -6.44 10.42 6.82
CA THR A 78 -5.16 9.90 6.31
C THR A 78 -5.30 9.35 4.90
N CYS A 79 -6.28 8.46 4.64
CA CYS A 79 -6.53 7.95 3.29
C CYS A 79 -6.81 9.09 2.29
N THR A 80 -7.64 10.05 2.69
CA THR A 80 -8.06 11.18 1.85
C THR A 80 -6.89 12.10 1.51
N ALA A 81 -5.96 12.32 2.45
CA ALA A 81 -4.78 13.15 2.24
C ALA A 81 -3.66 12.43 1.47
N LEU A 82 -3.51 11.12 1.64
CA LEU A 82 -2.45 10.32 0.97
C LEU A 82 -2.60 10.26 -0.54
N MET A 83 -3.83 10.05 -1.04
CA MET A 83 -4.10 9.91 -2.47
C MET A 83 -3.59 11.09 -3.31
N PRO A 84 -3.97 12.35 -3.06
CA PRO A 84 -3.44 13.49 -3.81
C PRO A 84 -1.95 13.71 -3.55
N ALA A 85 -1.45 13.46 -2.34
CA ALA A 85 -0.03 13.63 -2.01
C ALA A 85 0.89 12.66 -2.79
N LEU A 86 0.40 11.46 -3.11
CA LEU A 86 1.09 10.49 -3.97
C LEU A 86 0.92 10.77 -5.47
N GLY A 87 0.24 11.86 -5.86
CA GLY A 87 -0.08 12.15 -7.25
C GLY A 87 -1.21 11.27 -7.82
N LEU A 88 -2.06 10.71 -6.96
CA LEU A 88 -3.12 9.76 -7.30
C LEU A 88 -4.52 10.26 -6.88
N PRO A 89 -4.95 11.47 -7.25
CA PRO A 89 -6.21 12.04 -6.75
C PRO A 89 -7.46 11.24 -7.13
N ASP A 90 -7.42 10.51 -8.26
CA ASP A 90 -8.56 9.76 -8.80
C ASP A 90 -8.50 8.25 -8.48
N LEU A 91 -7.63 7.84 -7.55
CA LEU A 91 -7.45 6.45 -7.17
C LEU A 91 -8.73 5.87 -6.57
N GLN A 92 -9.16 4.72 -7.09
CA GLN A 92 -10.33 4.02 -6.58
C GLN A 92 -9.93 3.17 -5.36
N VAL A 93 -10.84 3.01 -4.41
CA VAL A 93 -10.67 2.16 -3.22
C VAL A 93 -11.67 1.00 -3.32
N PRO A 94 -11.24 -0.27 -3.16
CA PRO A 94 -9.91 -0.67 -2.70
C PRO A 94 -8.86 -0.68 -3.80
N SER A 95 -7.61 -0.37 -3.44
CA SER A 95 -6.47 -0.37 -4.35
C SER A 95 -5.16 -0.82 -3.71
N LEU A 96 -4.29 -1.34 -4.57
CA LEU A 96 -2.89 -1.62 -4.30
C LEU A 96 -2.04 -0.54 -4.98
N VAL A 97 -1.13 0.04 -4.23
CA VAL A 97 -0.10 0.98 -4.70
C VAL A 97 1.28 0.39 -4.39
N LEU A 98 2.11 0.21 -5.41
CA LEU A 98 3.48 -0.28 -5.30
C LEU A 98 4.45 0.85 -5.62
N ILE A 99 5.19 1.30 -4.62
CA ILE A 99 6.12 2.42 -4.71
C ILE A 99 7.53 1.82 -4.78
N CYS A 100 8.06 1.72 -6.00
CA CYS A 100 9.37 1.13 -6.24
C CYS A 100 10.47 2.07 -5.77
N ARG A 101 11.39 1.53 -4.97
CA ARG A 101 12.56 2.23 -4.48
C ARG A 101 13.75 1.81 -5.35
N GLY A 102 14.41 2.75 -6.03
CA GLY A 102 15.63 2.44 -6.79
C GLY A 102 15.92 3.44 -7.91
N LYS A 103 16.82 3.05 -8.83
CA LYS A 103 17.23 3.90 -9.98
C LYS A 103 16.08 4.17 -10.96
N LYS A 104 15.17 3.21 -11.10
CA LYS A 104 13.90 3.34 -11.80
C LYS A 104 12.77 3.42 -10.79
N SER A 105 12.83 4.44 -9.91
CA SER A 105 11.71 4.73 -9.02
C SER A 105 10.46 4.97 -9.85
N GLY A 106 9.35 4.43 -9.38
CA GLY A 106 8.10 4.43 -10.11
C GLY A 106 6.97 3.98 -9.20
N LEU A 107 5.78 4.45 -9.53
CA LEU A 107 4.57 4.10 -8.80
C LEU A 107 3.68 3.27 -9.71
N TYR A 108 3.20 2.14 -9.21
CA TYR A 108 2.28 1.26 -9.92
C TYR A 108 1.02 1.09 -9.10
N THR A 109 -0.14 1.14 -9.74
CA THR A 109 -1.43 0.98 -9.09
C THR A 109 -2.24 -0.15 -9.72
N ALA A 110 -3.05 -0.81 -8.90
CA ALA A 110 -4.09 -1.71 -9.35
C ALA A 110 -5.34 -1.52 -8.50
N ASN A 111 -6.49 -1.50 -9.16
CA ASN A 111 -7.77 -1.60 -8.47
C ASN A 111 -7.91 -3.02 -7.92
N LEU A 112 -8.33 -3.12 -6.67
CA LEU A 112 -8.69 -4.38 -6.04
C LEU A 112 -10.22 -4.52 -6.09
N PRO A 113 -10.77 -5.74 -6.01
CA PRO A 113 -12.21 -5.91 -5.99
C PRO A 113 -12.80 -5.41 -4.66
N GLU A 114 -13.96 -4.77 -4.75
CA GLU A 114 -14.76 -4.34 -3.61
C GLU A 114 -15.40 -5.52 -2.88
N GLY A 115 -15.52 -5.42 -1.55
CA GLY A 115 -16.36 -6.31 -0.75
C GLY A 115 -15.83 -7.73 -0.50
N ALA A 116 -16.76 -8.67 -0.26
CA ALA A 116 -16.48 -10.05 0.11
C ALA A 116 -16.50 -11.00 -1.11
N LEU A 117 -15.75 -12.10 -1.06
CA LEU A 117 -15.74 -13.17 -2.07
C LEU A 117 -17.14 -13.67 -2.47
N ALA A 118 -18.13 -13.60 -1.56
CA ALA A 118 -19.51 -13.98 -1.82
C ALA A 118 -20.29 -13.03 -2.75
N ASN A 119 -19.77 -11.81 -2.97
CA ASN A 119 -20.35 -10.80 -3.85
C ASN A 119 -19.70 -10.79 -5.25
N LEU A 120 -18.63 -11.55 -5.45
CA LEU A 120 -18.07 -11.74 -6.79
C LEU A 120 -19.13 -12.45 -7.63
N GLN A 121 -19.56 -11.82 -8.72
CA GLN A 121 -20.48 -12.47 -9.65
C GLN A 121 -19.79 -13.73 -10.21
N GLU A 122 -20.54 -14.81 -10.43
CA GLU A 122 -20.02 -15.99 -11.12
C GLU A 122 -19.41 -15.54 -12.47
N GLY A 123 -18.08 -15.58 -12.58
CA GLY A 123 -17.34 -15.10 -13.76
C GLY A 123 -16.43 -13.89 -13.54
N GLU A 124 -16.41 -13.29 -12.33
CA GLU A 124 -15.40 -12.29 -11.98
C GLU A 124 -14.03 -12.95 -11.81
N ASP A 125 -13.29 -12.95 -12.91
CA ASP A 125 -11.99 -13.61 -13.00
C ASP A 125 -10.94 -12.84 -12.19
N CYS A 126 -10.83 -13.22 -10.91
CA CYS A 126 -9.81 -12.71 -9.99
C CYS A 126 -8.37 -12.97 -10.49
N SER A 127 -8.17 -13.81 -11.50
CA SER A 127 -6.86 -14.00 -12.14
C SER A 127 -6.39 -12.78 -12.93
N ARG A 128 -7.29 -11.82 -13.21
CA ARG A 128 -6.97 -10.55 -13.89
C ARG A 128 -6.44 -9.48 -12.93
N ILE A 129 -6.51 -9.70 -11.62
CA ILE A 129 -5.98 -8.77 -10.63
C ILE A 129 -4.47 -9.04 -10.53
N PRO A 130 -3.60 -8.08 -10.84
CA PRO A 130 -2.15 -8.32 -10.99
C PRO A 130 -1.41 -8.59 -9.68
N TRP A 131 -2.11 -8.78 -8.56
CA TRP A 131 -1.49 -8.84 -7.24
C TRP A 131 -0.56 -10.05 -7.09
N GLN A 132 -0.92 -11.22 -7.64
CA GLN A 132 -0.07 -12.43 -7.58
C GLN A 132 1.18 -12.30 -8.44
N PRO A 133 1.10 -11.96 -9.74
CA PRO A 133 2.30 -11.74 -10.55
C PRO A 133 3.21 -10.65 -10.00
N ALA A 134 2.64 -9.55 -9.47
CA ALA A 134 3.41 -8.49 -8.86
C ALA A 134 4.13 -8.97 -7.59
N LEU A 135 3.45 -9.73 -6.72
CA LEU A 135 4.05 -10.29 -5.50
C LEU A 135 5.20 -11.25 -5.81
N GLU A 136 5.01 -12.14 -6.79
CA GLU A 136 6.05 -13.09 -7.19
C GLU A 136 7.25 -12.37 -7.83
N THR A 137 7.00 -11.31 -8.61
CA THR A 137 8.07 -10.48 -9.19
C THR A 137 8.88 -9.76 -8.09
N ILE A 138 8.20 -9.21 -7.08
CA ILE A 138 8.84 -8.61 -5.90
C ILE A 138 9.69 -9.67 -5.19
N ARG A 139 9.11 -10.83 -4.88
CA ARG A 139 9.82 -11.93 -4.23
C ARG A 139 11.07 -12.33 -4.98
N GLN A 140 10.96 -12.54 -6.29
CA GLN A 140 12.08 -12.94 -7.12
C GLN A 140 13.18 -11.86 -7.14
N SER A 141 12.81 -10.57 -7.19
CA SER A 141 13.78 -9.47 -7.16
C SER A 141 14.60 -9.47 -5.87
N VAL A 142 13.95 -9.70 -4.72
CA VAL A 142 14.62 -9.75 -3.41
C VAL A 142 15.52 -10.98 -3.29
N VAL A 143 15.01 -12.17 -3.64
CA VAL A 143 15.77 -13.43 -3.56
C VAL A 143 17.02 -13.40 -4.44
N THR A 144 16.93 -12.79 -5.62
CA THR A 144 18.05 -12.71 -6.56
C THR A 144 18.93 -11.48 -6.39
N GLY A 145 18.51 -10.51 -5.58
CA GLY A 145 19.15 -9.19 -5.49
C GLY A 145 19.13 -8.41 -6.81
N SER A 146 18.15 -8.67 -7.67
CA SER A 146 18.02 -8.01 -8.98
C SER A 146 17.17 -6.74 -8.91
N GLU A 147 17.26 -5.90 -9.93
CA GLU A 147 16.40 -4.72 -10.06
C GLU A 147 14.93 -5.16 -10.20
N LEU A 148 14.04 -4.57 -9.40
CA LEU A 148 12.60 -4.80 -9.51
C LEU A 148 12.05 -4.13 -10.78
N ILE A 149 11.42 -4.94 -11.65
CA ILE A 149 10.80 -4.48 -12.90
C ILE A 149 9.35 -4.93 -12.92
N LEU A 150 8.43 -3.99 -12.75
CA LEU A 150 6.97 -4.24 -12.82
C LEU A 150 6.37 -3.79 -14.17
N ASP A 151 7.15 -3.14 -15.03
CA ASP A 151 6.71 -2.71 -16.36
C ASP A 151 6.22 -3.90 -17.19
N GLY A 152 5.03 -3.77 -17.77
CA GLY A 152 4.44 -4.80 -18.63
C GLY A 152 3.59 -5.86 -17.91
N LEU A 153 3.50 -5.82 -16.58
CA LEU A 153 2.52 -6.65 -15.85
C LEU A 153 1.10 -6.17 -16.15
N GLN A 154 0.31 -7.04 -16.79
CA GLN A 154 -1.06 -6.74 -17.17
C GLN A 154 -1.91 -6.41 -15.95
N GLY A 155 -2.56 -5.23 -15.95
CA GLY A 155 -3.42 -4.77 -14.86
C GLY A 155 -2.74 -3.82 -13.88
N LEU A 156 -1.41 -3.70 -13.91
CA LEU A 156 -0.71 -2.61 -13.20
C LEU A 156 -0.66 -1.36 -14.09
N ASN A 157 -1.16 -0.26 -13.57
CA ASN A 157 -1.06 1.05 -14.20
C ASN A 157 0.16 1.78 -13.63
N ARG A 158 1.05 2.25 -14.50
CA ARG A 158 2.16 3.10 -14.09
C ARG A 158 1.68 4.53 -13.93
N ALA A 159 2.03 5.17 -12.83
CA ALA A 159 1.85 6.59 -12.61
C ALA A 159 3.20 7.25 -12.33
N ASP A 160 3.26 8.55 -12.60
CA ASP A 160 4.43 9.35 -12.23
C ASP A 160 4.46 9.51 -10.72
N PHE A 161 5.61 9.20 -10.12
CA PHE A 161 5.83 9.51 -8.72
C PHE A 161 6.15 11.02 -8.60
N PRO A 162 5.63 11.72 -7.58
CA PRO A 162 6.02 13.10 -7.33
C PRO A 162 7.55 13.23 -7.22
N ARG A 163 8.08 14.42 -7.51
CA ARG A 163 9.54 14.65 -7.50
C ARG A 163 10.15 14.50 -6.10
N ASP A 164 9.33 14.62 -5.06
CA ASP A 164 9.73 14.51 -3.67
C ASP A 164 9.95 13.05 -3.26
N THR A 165 10.71 12.83 -2.20
CA THR A 165 10.92 11.45 -1.71
C THR A 165 9.66 10.95 -1.00
N LEU A 166 9.48 9.62 -0.94
CA LEU A 166 8.35 9.05 -0.19
C LEU A 166 8.34 9.52 1.26
N VAL A 167 9.50 9.62 1.91
CA VAL A 167 9.57 10.07 3.31
C VAL A 167 9.11 11.53 3.47
N ASP A 168 9.46 12.41 2.52
CA ASP A 168 9.02 13.81 2.53
C ASP A 168 7.49 13.91 2.36
N ILE A 169 6.94 13.18 1.39
CA ILE A 169 5.48 13.12 1.11
C ILE A 169 4.72 12.65 2.37
N ILE A 170 5.15 11.54 2.98
CA ILE A 170 4.50 11.01 4.18
C ILE A 170 4.65 11.98 5.36
N GLY A 171 5.80 12.66 5.49
CA GLY A 171 6.02 13.68 6.51
C GLY A 171 5.09 14.89 6.36
N GLU A 172 4.79 15.32 5.13
CA GLU A 172 3.81 16.36 4.85
C GLU A 172 2.39 15.95 5.18
N VAL A 173 1.97 14.76 4.75
CA VAL A 173 0.64 14.22 5.06
C VAL A 173 0.45 14.08 6.57
N ARG A 174 1.49 13.62 7.28
CA ARG A 174 1.48 13.55 8.75
C ARG A 174 1.22 14.93 9.37
N ARG A 175 1.98 15.95 8.98
CA ARG A 175 1.79 17.33 9.50
C ARG A 175 0.39 17.86 9.21
N LEU A 176 -0.16 17.56 8.04
CA LEU A 176 -1.50 17.98 7.66
C LEU A 176 -2.55 17.32 8.57
N VAL A 177 -2.50 15.99 8.71
CA VAL A 177 -3.50 15.23 9.48
C VAL A 177 -3.39 15.50 10.99
N GLU A 178 -2.18 15.68 11.54
CA GLU A 178 -1.99 16.05 12.95
C GLU A 178 -2.44 17.49 13.27
N SER A 179 -2.71 18.34 12.26
CA SER A 179 -3.15 19.73 12.44
C SER A 179 -4.66 19.93 12.43
N VAL A 180 -5.43 18.86 12.16
CA VAL A 180 -6.91 18.83 12.13
C VAL A 180 -7.45 18.46 13.51
#